data_AF-A0A7S3YMM0-F1
#
_entry.id   AF-A0A7S3YMM0-F1
#
_cell.length_a   1.000
_cell.length_b   1.000
_cell.length_c   1.000
_cell.angle_alpha   90.00
_cell.angle_beta   90.00
_cell.angle_gamma   90.00
#
_symmetry.space_group_name_H-M   'P 1'
#
loop_
_entity.id
_entity.type
_entity.pdbx_description
1 polymer ?
#
loop_
_entity_poly.entity_id
_entity_poly.type
_entity_poly.pdbx_seq_one_letter_code
_entity_poly.pdbx_strand_id
1 'polypeptide(L)'
;MPDCICANENKENLLFDQTVGALQEILIDPDFTKMQNEFLDKNCDEFEDNKENKLSYTKIFKEYVELVESVLDKQLNDRVNGYSQEKFMEQLKYKNFSKIKKTMLNDHLLATKGTPRGSYRRRLRHVGNYG
;
A
#
# COMPACT_ATOMS: atom_id res chain seq x y z
N MET A 1 -30.65 8.88 -32.94
CA MET A 1 -29.44 9.56 -32.44
C MET A 1 -28.81 8.64 -31.41
N PRO A 2 -27.53 8.26 -31.50
CA PRO A 2 -26.91 7.47 -30.45
C PRO A 2 -26.45 8.41 -29.34
N ASP A 3 -26.98 8.19 -28.15
CA ASP A 3 -26.58 8.89 -26.93
C ASP A 3 -25.08 8.68 -26.70
N CYS A 4 -24.36 9.76 -26.39
CA CYS A 4 -22.90 9.79 -26.28
C CYS A 4 -22.40 8.99 -25.07
N ILE A 5 -22.13 7.70 -25.27
CA ILE A 5 -21.55 6.79 -24.26
C ILE A 5 -20.16 7.27 -23.78
N CYS A 6 -19.43 8.05 -24.59
CA CYS A 6 -18.04 8.44 -24.33
C CYS A 6 -17.83 9.46 -23.20
N ALA A 7 -18.85 10.22 -22.81
CA ALA A 7 -18.71 11.26 -21.78
C ALA A 7 -18.73 10.69 -20.35
N ASN A 8 -19.37 9.53 -20.16
CA ASN A 8 -19.55 8.92 -18.85
C ASN A 8 -18.31 8.12 -18.40
N GLU A 9 -17.68 7.39 -19.33
CA GLU A 9 -16.45 6.62 -19.06
C GLU A 9 -15.30 7.53 -18.60
N ASN A 10 -15.18 8.73 -19.17
CA ASN A 10 -14.14 9.68 -18.78
C ASN A 10 -14.32 10.21 -17.36
N LYS A 11 -15.57 10.47 -16.91
CA LYS A 11 -15.85 10.96 -15.55
C LYS A 11 -15.61 9.89 -14.49
N GLU A 12 -16.06 8.66 -14.75
CA GLU A 12 -15.83 7.52 -13.85
C GLU A 12 -14.34 7.17 -13.76
N ASN A 13 -13.58 7.31 -14.85
CA ASN A 13 -12.12 7.15 -14.82
C ASN A 13 -11.42 8.26 -14.03
N LEU A 14 -11.82 9.52 -14.21
CA LEU A 14 -11.30 10.65 -13.43
C LEU A 14 -11.58 10.49 -11.94
N LEU A 15 -12.81 10.10 -11.57
CA LEU A 15 -13.17 9.87 -10.17
C LEU A 15 -12.37 8.72 -9.56
N PHE A 16 -12.16 7.64 -10.32
CA PHE A 16 -11.30 6.54 -9.90
C PHE A 16 -9.86 7.00 -9.65
N ASP A 17 -9.26 7.74 -10.59
CA ASP A 17 -7.88 8.23 -10.46
C ASP A 17 -7.75 9.19 -9.26
N GLN A 18 -8.73 10.06 -9.03
CA GLN A 18 -8.80 10.93 -7.85
C GLN A 18 -8.88 10.13 -6.55
N THR A 19 -9.71 9.08 -6.53
CA THR A 19 -9.86 8.20 -5.36
C THR A 19 -8.57 7.44 -5.07
N VAL A 20 -7.88 6.94 -6.10
CA VAL A 20 -6.58 6.28 -5.96
C VAL A 20 -5.50 7.25 -5.47
N GLY A 21 -5.49 8.50 -5.96
CA GLY A 21 -4.58 9.55 -5.48
C GLY A 21 -4.79 9.86 -4.01
N ALA A 22 -6.04 10.10 -3.60
CA ALA A 22 -6.39 10.32 -2.20
C ALA A 22 -6.00 9.11 -1.32
N LEU A 23 -6.22 7.88 -1.78
CA LEU A 23 -5.79 6.68 -1.09
C LEU A 23 -4.26 6.65 -0.87
N GLN A 24 -3.47 6.98 -1.90
CA GLN A 24 -2.01 7.02 -1.78
C GLN A 24 -1.56 8.03 -0.74
N GLU A 25 -2.17 9.22 -0.71
CA GLU A 25 -1.88 10.25 0.29
C GLU A 25 -2.19 9.78 1.71
N ILE A 26 -3.33 9.10 1.91
CA ILE A 26 -3.71 8.56 3.23
C ILE A 26 -2.71 7.49 3.68
N LEU A 27 -2.25 6.63 2.76
CA LEU A 27 -1.32 5.54 3.10
C LEU A 27 0.09 6.02 3.48
N ILE A 28 0.53 7.18 2.99
CA ILE A 28 1.81 7.78 3.38
C ILE A 28 1.65 8.78 4.54
N ASP A 29 0.43 9.00 5.02
CA ASP A 29 0.14 9.93 6.09
C ASP A 29 0.79 9.44 7.40
N PRO A 30 1.61 10.28 8.06
CA PRO A 30 2.23 9.92 9.33
C PRO A 30 1.20 9.61 10.42
N ASP A 31 0.02 10.25 10.40
CA ASP A 31 -1.03 10.00 11.39
C ASP A 31 -1.69 8.63 11.16
N PHE A 32 -1.84 8.22 9.90
CA PHE A 32 -2.31 6.87 9.55
C PHE A 32 -1.29 5.81 9.99
N THR A 33 0.00 6.05 9.74
CA THR A 33 1.09 5.17 10.17
C THR A 33 1.14 5.07 11.70
N LYS A 34 0.97 6.18 12.41
CA LYS A 34 0.93 6.23 13.87
C LYS A 34 -0.25 5.42 14.42
N MET A 35 -1.44 5.56 13.84
CA MET A 35 -2.62 4.78 14.22
C MET A 35 -2.37 3.27 14.06
N GLN A 36 -1.75 2.85 12.95
CA GLN A 36 -1.39 1.44 12.74
C GLN A 36 -0.42 0.94 13.82
N ASN A 37 0.64 1.72 14.11
CA ASN A 37 1.61 1.37 15.14
C ASN A 37 0.96 1.28 16.53
N GLU A 38 0.10 2.22 16.89
CA GLU A 38 -0.61 2.18 18.17
C GLU A 38 -1.52 0.96 18.30
N PHE A 39 -2.12 0.49 17.20
CA PHE A 39 -2.89 -0.75 17.21
C PHE A 39 -1.97 -1.96 17.36
N LEU A 40 -0.85 -2.01 16.64
CA LEU A 40 0.12 -3.09 16.70
C LEU A 40 0.74 -3.21 18.10
N ASP A 41 1.17 -2.10 18.70
CA ASP A 41 1.79 -2.06 20.04
C ASP A 41 0.81 -2.53 21.13
N LYS A 42 -0.49 -2.32 20.97
CA LYS A 42 -1.50 -2.80 21.92
C LYS A 42 -1.78 -4.29 21.81
N ASN A 43 -1.60 -4.87 20.62
CA ASN A 43 -1.97 -6.24 20.32
C ASN A 43 -0.74 -7.17 20.19
N CYS A 44 0.48 -6.63 20.16
CA CYS A 44 1.71 -7.40 19.98
C CYS A 44 1.92 -8.45 21.08
N ASP A 45 1.47 -8.16 22.30
CA ASP A 45 1.58 -9.05 23.45
C ASP A 45 0.72 -10.31 23.33
N GLU A 46 -0.32 -10.31 22.48
CA GLU A 46 -1.12 -11.52 22.22
C GLU A 46 -0.40 -12.53 21.30
N PHE A 47 0.58 -12.06 20.50
CA PHE A 47 1.34 -12.87 19.55
C PHE A 47 2.50 -13.59 20.25
N GLU A 48 2.18 -14.59 21.04
CA GLU A 48 3.17 -15.51 21.61
C GLU A 48 3.54 -16.61 20.59
N ASP A 49 4.81 -17.04 20.61
CA ASP A 49 5.38 -18.05 19.69
C ASP A 49 4.89 -19.49 19.96
N ASN A 50 3.83 -19.63 20.77
CA ASN A 50 3.21 -20.91 21.06
C ASN A 50 2.23 -21.30 19.95
N LYS A 51 2.40 -22.51 19.40
CA LYS A 51 1.66 -23.08 18.26
C LYS A 51 0.16 -23.35 18.51
N GLU A 52 -0.45 -22.75 19.54
CA GLU A 52 -1.87 -22.89 19.80
C GLU A 52 -2.66 -21.97 18.86
N ASN A 53 -3.70 -22.51 18.22
CA ASN A 53 -4.52 -21.74 17.28
C ASN A 53 -5.40 -20.76 18.08
N LYS A 54 -4.87 -19.58 18.43
CA LYS A 54 -5.58 -18.60 19.24
C LYS A 54 -6.73 -17.99 18.42
N LEU A 55 -7.97 -18.26 18.84
CA LEU A 55 -9.17 -17.59 18.30
C LEU A 55 -9.07 -16.06 18.40
N SER A 56 -8.24 -15.55 19.31
CA SER A 56 -7.98 -14.13 19.50
C SER A 56 -7.35 -13.46 18.27
N TYR A 57 -6.57 -14.18 17.44
CA TYR A 57 -6.05 -13.63 16.18
C TYR A 57 -7.16 -13.27 15.18
N THR A 58 -8.23 -14.06 15.13
CA THR A 58 -9.40 -13.73 14.29
C THR A 58 -10.07 -12.45 14.79
N LYS A 59 -10.13 -12.25 16.11
CA LYS A 59 -10.71 -11.07 16.72
C LYS A 59 -9.85 -9.83 16.47
N ILE A 60 -8.55 -9.90 16.73
CA ILE A 60 -7.59 -8.82 16.43
C ILE A 60 -7.63 -8.45 14.94
N PHE A 61 -7.67 -9.44 14.05
CA PHE A 61 -7.75 -9.19 12.62
C PHE A 61 -9.03 -8.42 12.24
N LYS A 62 -10.19 -8.83 12.76
CA LYS A 62 -11.45 -8.12 12.51
C LYS A 62 -11.42 -6.69 13.04
N GLU A 63 -10.94 -6.49 14.28
CA GLU A 63 -10.81 -5.16 14.88
C GLU A 63 -9.87 -4.27 14.07
N TYR A 64 -8.76 -4.83 13.57
CA TYR A 64 -7.84 -4.09 12.71
C TYR A 64 -8.47 -3.70 11.37
N VAL A 65 -9.18 -4.63 10.72
CA VAL A 65 -9.87 -4.37 9.46
C VAL A 65 -10.90 -3.27 9.64
N GLU A 66 -11.76 -3.37 10.67
CA GLU A 66 -12.78 -2.36 10.97
C GLU A 66 -12.16 -0.99 11.25
N LEU A 67 -11.05 -0.95 12.02
CA LEU A 67 -10.33 0.29 12.29
C LEU A 67 -9.81 0.93 11.00
N VAL A 68 -9.10 0.16 10.17
CA VAL A 68 -8.53 0.66 8.92
C VAL A 68 -9.62 1.10 7.94
N GLU A 69 -10.66 0.28 7.75
CA GLU A 69 -11.79 0.61 6.87
C GLU A 69 -12.48 1.90 7.32
N SER A 70 -12.75 2.05 8.62
CA SER A 70 -13.41 3.26 9.14
C SER A 70 -12.61 4.54 8.89
N VAL A 71 -11.28 4.48 9.00
CA VAL A 71 -10.41 5.63 8.73
C VAL A 71 -10.36 5.92 7.24
N LEU A 72 -10.21 4.89 6.40
CA LEU A 72 -10.19 5.05 4.95
C LEU A 72 -11.50 5.62 4.43
N ASP A 73 -12.64 5.07 4.85
CA ASP A 73 -13.95 5.55 4.39
C ASP A 73 -14.19 7.00 4.82
N LYS A 74 -13.84 7.37 6.05
CA LYS A 74 -13.95 8.75 6.49
C LYS A 74 -13.08 9.69 5.64
N GLN A 75 -11.80 9.36 5.48
CA GLN A 75 -10.87 10.23 4.76
C GLN A 75 -11.17 10.31 3.26
N LEU A 76 -11.62 9.23 2.63
CA LEU A 76 -11.99 9.24 1.22
C LEU A 76 -13.30 10.03 0.99
N ASN A 77 -14.28 9.91 1.88
CA ASN A 77 -15.48 10.75 1.83
C ASN A 77 -15.17 12.23 2.01
N ASP A 78 -14.24 12.58 2.91
CA ASP A 78 -13.85 13.96 3.17
C ASP A 78 -13.05 14.58 2.00
N ARG A 79 -12.22 13.79 1.33
CA ARG A 79 -11.29 14.27 0.27
C ARG A 79 -11.87 14.19 -1.14
N VAL A 80 -12.80 13.26 -1.42
CA VAL A 80 -13.28 12.97 -2.78
C VAL A 80 -14.79 13.17 -2.87
N ASN A 81 -15.19 14.27 -3.49
CA ASN A 81 -16.61 14.59 -3.68
C ASN A 81 -17.27 13.58 -4.64
N GLY A 82 -18.35 12.95 -4.19
CA GLY A 82 -19.04 11.90 -4.97
C GLY A 82 -18.42 10.51 -4.84
N TYR A 83 -17.51 10.30 -3.87
CA TYR A 83 -17.03 8.97 -3.52
C TYR A 83 -18.17 8.03 -3.13
N SER A 84 -18.07 6.79 -3.56
CA SER A 84 -18.95 5.69 -3.18
C SER A 84 -18.11 4.43 -3.06
N GLN A 85 -18.07 3.88 -1.85
CA GLN A 85 -17.30 2.67 -1.55
C GLN A 85 -17.72 1.49 -2.44
N GLU A 86 -19.03 1.29 -2.63
CA GLU A 86 -19.56 0.22 -3.49
C GLU A 86 -19.04 0.33 -4.92
N LYS A 87 -19.18 1.52 -5.54
CA LYS A 87 -18.69 1.77 -6.89
C LYS A 87 -17.18 1.62 -7.00
N PHE A 88 -16.44 2.14 -6.02
CA PHE A 88 -15.00 2.02 -6.00
C PHE A 88 -14.58 0.55 -5.92
N MET A 89 -15.20 -0.24 -5.04
CA MET A 89 -14.93 -1.68 -4.90
C MET A 89 -15.29 -2.48 -6.15
N GLU A 90 -16.34 -2.11 -6.88
CA GLU A 90 -16.62 -2.67 -8.19
C GLU A 90 -15.51 -2.32 -9.19
N GLN A 91 -15.14 -1.04 -9.30
CA GLN A 91 -14.06 -0.59 -10.17
C GLN A 91 -12.73 -1.30 -9.83
N LEU A 92 -12.45 -1.55 -8.54
CA LEU A 92 -11.30 -2.32 -8.07
C LEU A 92 -11.28 -3.76 -8.60
N LYS A 93 -12.44 -4.43 -8.57
CA LYS A 93 -12.59 -5.81 -9.07
C LYS A 93 -12.38 -5.88 -10.58
N TYR A 94 -12.94 -4.93 -11.33
CA TYR A 94 -12.86 -4.93 -12.80
C TYR A 94 -11.51 -4.43 -13.35
N LYS A 95 -10.90 -3.43 -12.71
CA LYS A 95 -9.63 -2.82 -13.20
C LYS A 95 -8.36 -3.61 -12.85
N ASN A 96 -8.47 -4.80 -12.22
CA ASN A 96 -7.39 -5.76 -11.98
C ASN A 96 -6.07 -5.11 -11.46
N PHE A 97 -6.01 -4.84 -10.15
CA PHE A 97 -4.82 -4.34 -9.43
C PHE A 97 -3.51 -5.11 -9.63
N SER A 98 -3.57 -6.32 -10.20
CA SER A 98 -2.39 -7.09 -10.62
C SER A 98 -1.41 -6.25 -11.46
N LYS A 99 -1.90 -5.33 -12.29
CA LYS A 99 -1.03 -4.43 -13.07
C LYS A 99 -0.47 -3.26 -12.23
N ILE A 100 -1.31 -2.60 -11.43
CA ILE A 100 -0.94 -1.39 -10.67
C ILE A 100 0.05 -1.70 -9.53
N LYS A 101 -0.13 -2.80 -8.78
CA LYS A 101 0.84 -3.21 -7.74
C LYS A 101 2.20 -3.60 -8.33
N LYS A 102 2.21 -4.22 -9.51
CA LYS A 102 3.44 -4.70 -10.15
C LYS A 102 4.25 -3.56 -10.76
N THR A 103 3.61 -2.53 -11.30
CA THR A 103 4.30 -1.34 -11.82
C THR A 103 4.85 -0.46 -10.70
N MET A 104 4.06 -0.16 -9.67
CA MET A 104 4.49 0.67 -8.54
C MET A 104 5.66 0.04 -7.75
N LEU A 105 5.65 -1.29 -7.58
CA LEU A 105 6.75 -2.02 -6.92
C LEU A 105 8.01 -2.08 -7.80
N ASN A 106 7.85 -2.20 -9.12
CA ASN A 106 8.98 -2.25 -10.05
C ASN A 106 9.71 -0.91 -10.12
N ASP A 107 8.99 0.22 -10.11
CA ASP A 107 9.59 1.55 -10.19
C ASP A 107 10.43 1.86 -8.93
N HIS A 108 9.99 1.40 -7.75
CA HIS A 108 10.77 1.49 -6.51
C HIS A 108 12.03 0.59 -6.51
N LEU A 109 11.95 -0.60 -7.09
CA LEU A 109 13.08 -1.54 -7.22
C LEU A 109 14.13 -1.09 -8.24
N LEU A 110 13.75 -0.35 -9.28
CA LEU A 110 14.67 0.22 -10.27
C LEU A 110 15.38 1.46 -9.73
N ALA A 111 14.68 2.29 -8.95
CA ALA A 111 15.26 3.47 -8.29
C ALA A 111 16.36 3.09 -7.27
N THR A 112 16.25 1.92 -6.63
CA THR A 112 17.23 1.46 -5.63
C THR A 112 18.42 0.69 -6.22
N LYS A 113 18.34 0.23 -7.48
CA LYS A 113 19.44 -0.49 -8.17
C LYS A 113 20.28 0.39 -9.10
N GLY A 114 20.00 1.69 -9.16
CA GLY A 114 20.63 2.65 -10.06
C GLY A 114 21.87 3.39 -9.53
N THR A 115 22.39 3.10 -8.34
CA THR A 115 23.70 3.61 -7.91
C THR A 115 24.76 2.50 -7.96
N PRO A 116 25.73 2.55 -8.90
CA PRO A 116 26.93 1.73 -8.85
C PRO A 116 27.85 2.28 -7.75
N ARG A 117 27.60 1.94 -6.49
CA ARG A 117 28.65 2.01 -5.46
C ARG A 117 29.49 0.75 -5.60
N GLY A 118 30.60 0.90 -6.29
CA GLY A 118 31.56 -0.16 -6.51
C GLY A 118 32.13 -0.79 -5.24
N SER A 119 32.68 -1.99 -5.46
CA SER A 119 33.89 -2.49 -4.81
C SER A 119 33.75 -3.20 -3.46
N TYR A 120 33.06 -4.34 -3.43
CA TYR A 120 33.51 -5.46 -2.58
C TYR A 120 34.40 -6.39 -3.41
N ARG A 121 35.71 -6.10 -3.44
CA ARG A 121 36.73 -7.05 -3.89
C ARG A 121 37.64 -7.40 -2.69
N ARG A 122 37.84 -8.70 -2.52
CA ARG A 122 38.40 -9.38 -1.34
C ARG A 122 39.78 -8.88 -0.91
N ARG A 123 40.01 -8.92 0.40
CA ARG A 123 41.30 -8.80 1.08
C ARG A 123 42.03 -10.15 1.05
N LEU A 124 43.19 -10.25 0.38
CA LEU A 124 44.21 -11.29 0.66
C LEU A 124 45.63 -10.75 0.40
N ARG A 125 46.36 -10.60 1.52
CA ARG A 125 47.80 -10.69 1.84
C ARG A 125 48.89 -10.41 0.77
N HIS A 126 49.78 -9.47 1.17
CA HIS A 126 51.26 -9.47 1.13
C HIS A 126 51.99 -10.49 0.23
N VAL A 127 52.88 -10.00 -0.64
CA VAL A 127 54.38 -10.08 -0.66
C VAL A 127 54.78 -9.14 -1.83
N GLY A 128 55.54 -8.04 -1.69
CA GLY A 128 56.95 -7.94 -1.36
C GLY A 128 57.79 -7.70 -2.64
N ASN A 129 58.63 -6.67 -2.58
CA ASN A 129 59.93 -6.51 -3.27
C ASN A 129 60.08 -6.18 -4.77
N TYR A 130 60.82 -5.08 -4.96
CA TYR A 130 62.00 -4.81 -5.82
C TYR A 130 61.91 -5.11 -7.33
N GLY A 131 62.34 -4.22 -8.22
CA GLY A 131 63.05 -2.94 -8.05
C GLY A 131 63.22 -2.22 -9.38
#